data_AF-A0A699WWP7-F1
#
_entry.id   AF-A0A699WWP7-F1
#
_cell.length_a   1.000
_cell.length_b   1.000
_cell.length_c   1.000
_cell.angle_alpha   90.00
_cell.angle_beta   90.00
_cell.angle_gamma   90.00
#
_symmetry.space_group_name_H-M   'P 1'
#
loop_
_entity.id
_entity.type
_entity.pdbx_description
1 polymer ?
#
loop_
_entity_poly.entity_id
_entity_poly.type
_entity_poly.pdbx_seq_one_letter_code
_entity_poly.pdbx_strand_id
1 'polypeptide(L)'
;RLLFLLVTCACWLPVAAQGTAAAASTTPITPGQRQAAAALLNAIYSEGAFDQMIEQVLVSQLKAHPEAKPYEDEMRAFFKKYMSWSSLKGEMADVYAREYTEAELLDIKRFYESPTGRKAAAKMPM
;
A
#
# COMPACT_ATOMS: atom_id res chain seq x y z
N ARG A 1 8.55 -17.40 60.43
CA ARG A 1 8.30 -18.80 60.05
C ARG A 1 8.58 -18.89 58.55
N LEU A 2 9.84 -19.04 58.14
CA LEU A 2 10.44 -20.33 57.75
C LEU A 2 9.48 -21.17 56.88
N LEU A 3 9.67 -21.19 55.55
CA LEU A 3 10.55 -22.11 54.78
C LEU A 3 9.91 -23.47 54.51
N PHE A 4 9.38 -23.62 53.29
CA PHE A 4 9.24 -24.82 52.45
C PHE A 4 8.82 -24.26 51.07
N LEU A 5 9.63 -24.07 50.03
CA LEU A 5 10.72 -24.84 49.42
C LEU A 5 10.30 -26.23 48.94
N LEU A 6 9.96 -26.31 47.64
CA LEU A 6 10.43 -27.25 46.59
C LEU A 6 9.30 -27.63 45.61
N VAL A 7 9.30 -27.09 44.38
CA VAL A 7 9.96 -27.64 43.16
C VAL A 7 9.17 -28.85 42.64
N THR A 8 8.49 -28.78 41.49
CA THR A 8 9.06 -29.05 40.15
C THR A 8 8.19 -28.42 39.04
N CYS A 9 8.76 -27.61 38.15
CA CYS A 9 9.27 -28.04 36.83
C CYS A 9 8.18 -28.56 35.87
N ALA A 10 7.57 -27.65 35.12
CA ALA A 10 6.98 -27.99 33.81
C ALA A 10 7.05 -26.77 32.88
N CYS A 11 7.89 -26.90 31.85
CA CYS A 11 7.86 -26.12 30.62
C CYS A 11 8.33 -24.66 30.71
N TRP A 12 9.64 -24.51 30.89
CA TRP A 12 10.40 -23.60 30.02
C TRP A 12 10.04 -23.92 28.56
N LEU A 13 9.23 -23.08 27.93
CA LEU A 13 9.16 -23.01 26.48
C LEU A 13 10.06 -21.85 26.05
N PRO A 14 11.03 -22.06 25.15
CA PRO A 14 11.62 -20.94 24.45
C PRO A 14 10.48 -20.31 23.65
N VAL A 15 10.21 -19.02 23.86
CA VAL A 15 9.36 -18.28 22.93
C VAL A 15 10.13 -18.29 21.60
N ALA A 16 9.72 -19.16 20.69
CA ALA A 16 10.27 -19.18 19.36
C ALA A 16 9.91 -17.85 18.72
N ALA A 17 10.93 -17.08 18.38
CA ALA A 17 10.82 -15.86 17.59
C ALA A 17 9.96 -16.11 16.36
N GLN A 18 8.81 -15.46 16.26
CA GLN A 18 8.09 -15.33 15.00
C GLN A 18 7.62 -13.89 14.86
N GLY A 19 8.21 -13.22 13.87
CA GLY A 19 7.97 -11.83 13.55
C GLY A 19 9.16 -10.94 13.88
N THR A 20 10.35 -11.22 13.32
CA THR A 20 11.18 -10.11 12.88
C THR A 20 10.30 -9.28 11.95
N ALA A 21 9.78 -8.16 12.46
CA ALA A 21 9.36 -7.07 11.60
C ALA A 21 10.52 -6.86 10.63
N ALA A 22 10.32 -7.17 9.36
CA ALA A 22 11.31 -6.94 8.32
C ALA A 22 11.73 -5.48 8.50
N ALA A 23 12.96 -5.26 8.94
CA ALA A 23 13.51 -3.93 9.06
C ALA A 23 13.32 -3.29 7.69
N ALA A 24 12.44 -2.29 7.62
CA ALA A 24 12.16 -1.60 6.38
C ALA A 24 13.51 -1.20 5.80
N SER A 25 13.83 -1.72 4.62
CA SER A 25 15.08 -1.46 3.93
C SER A 25 15.23 0.06 3.80
N THR A 26 16.04 0.68 4.66
CA THR A 26 16.29 2.14 4.64
C THR A 26 17.30 2.51 3.55
N THR A 27 17.30 1.77 2.44
CA THR A 27 18.10 2.14 1.28
C THR A 27 17.64 3.54 0.86
N PRO A 28 18.54 4.53 0.87
CA PRO A 28 18.18 5.88 0.47
C PRO A 28 17.66 5.87 -0.96
N ILE A 29 16.43 6.33 -1.15
CA ILE A 29 15.83 6.46 -2.47
C ILE A 29 16.46 7.66 -3.16
N THR A 30 16.97 7.48 -4.37
CA THR A 30 17.47 8.59 -5.17
C THR A 30 16.32 9.40 -5.78
N PRO A 31 16.51 10.70 -6.08
CA PRO A 31 15.50 11.50 -6.78
C PRO A 31 15.07 10.86 -8.12
N GLY A 32 16.00 10.23 -8.84
CA GLY A 32 15.74 9.54 -10.11
C GLY A 32 14.82 8.32 -9.93
N GLN A 33 15.08 7.47 -8.94
CA GLN A 33 14.17 6.35 -8.60
C GLN A 33 12.77 6.85 -8.25
N ARG A 34 12.66 7.89 -7.42
CA ARG A 34 11.36 8.45 -7.04
C ARG A 34 10.59 8.99 -8.24
N GLN A 35 11.27 9.69 -9.15
CA GLN A 35 10.68 10.21 -10.38
C GLN A 35 10.25 9.09 -11.33
N ALA A 36 11.08 8.05 -11.50
CA ALA A 36 10.75 6.90 -12.32
C ALA A 36 9.55 6.11 -11.76
N ALA A 37 9.47 5.96 -10.44
CA ALA A 37 8.33 5.33 -9.76
C ALA A 37 7.04 6.14 -9.95
N ALA A 38 7.10 7.47 -9.79
CA ALA A 38 5.94 8.32 -10.05
C ALA A 38 5.49 8.23 -11.52
N ALA A 39 6.42 8.18 -12.46
CA ALA A 39 6.13 8.02 -13.89
C ALA A 39 5.52 6.64 -14.21
N LEU A 40 6.01 5.57 -13.57
CA LEU A 40 5.42 4.23 -13.67
C LEU A 40 3.99 4.24 -13.15
N LEU A 41 3.75 4.81 -11.97
CA LEU A 41 2.43 4.83 -11.38
C LEU A 41 1.42 5.60 -12.24
N ASN A 42 1.81 6.72 -12.85
CA ASN A 42 0.96 7.44 -13.82
C ASN A 42 0.68 6.63 -15.11
N ALA A 43 1.55 5.69 -15.48
CA ALA A 43 1.34 4.80 -16.62
C ALA A 43 0.38 3.63 -16.27
N ILE A 44 0.38 3.19 -15.01
CA ILE A 44 -0.52 2.14 -14.51
C ILE A 44 -1.91 2.72 -14.22
N TYR A 45 -1.97 3.82 -13.48
CA TYR A 45 -3.21 4.46 -13.05
C TYR A 45 -3.45 5.70 -13.91
N SER A 46 -4.53 5.69 -14.69
CA SER A 46 -4.96 6.93 -15.36
C SER A 46 -5.42 7.95 -14.31
N GLU A 47 -5.13 9.22 -14.56
CA GLU A 47 -5.63 10.31 -13.72
C GLU A 47 -7.16 10.22 -13.66
N GLY A 48 -7.71 10.14 -12.43
CA GLY A 48 -9.13 9.94 -12.18
C GLY A 48 -9.59 8.48 -11.97
N ALA A 49 -8.91 7.47 -12.49
CA ALA A 49 -9.30 6.07 -12.23
C ALA A 49 -9.09 5.68 -10.76
N PHE A 50 -8.01 6.19 -10.16
CA PHE A 50 -7.75 6.01 -8.73
C PHE A 50 -8.82 6.68 -7.86
N ASP A 51 -9.15 7.94 -8.15
CA ASP A 51 -10.18 8.67 -7.40
C ASP A 51 -11.55 7.98 -7.56
N GLN A 52 -11.89 7.50 -8.76
CA GLN A 52 -13.11 6.72 -9.00
C GLN A 52 -13.14 5.41 -8.20
N MET A 53 -12.02 4.70 -8.10
CA MET A 53 -11.92 3.50 -7.27
C MET A 53 -12.18 3.83 -5.79
N ILE A 54 -11.58 4.89 -5.27
CA ILE A 54 -11.78 5.35 -3.88
C ILE A 54 -13.25 5.73 -3.64
N GLU A 55 -13.88 6.41 -4.60
CA GLU A 55 -15.32 6.74 -4.55
C GLU A 55 -16.21 5.49 -4.54
N GLN A 56 -15.89 4.47 -5.34
CA GLN A 56 -16.62 3.20 -5.33
C GLN A 56 -16.51 2.49 -3.99
N VAL A 57 -15.34 2.52 -3.36
CA VAL A 57 -15.14 1.99 -2.00
C VAL A 57 -16.03 2.73 -1.01
N LEU A 58 -16.03 4.07 -1.02
CA LEU A 58 -16.87 4.88 -0.14
C LEU A 58 -18.37 4.54 -0.32
N VAL A 59 -18.84 4.49 -1.56
CA VAL A 59 -20.24 4.14 -1.87
C VAL A 59 -20.59 2.73 -1.38
N SER A 60 -19.67 1.77 -1.52
CA SER A 60 -19.86 0.41 -0.99
C SER A 60 -20.00 0.42 0.53
N GLN A 61 -19.15 1.18 1.23
CA GLN A 61 -19.21 1.30 2.69
C GLN A 61 -20.51 1.97 3.16
N LEU A 62 -20.96 3.03 2.49
CA LEU A 62 -22.24 3.69 2.82
C LEU A 62 -23.46 2.80 2.59
N LYS A 63 -23.39 1.89 1.60
CA LYS A 63 -24.44 0.87 1.40
C LYS A 63 -24.45 -0.18 2.51
N ALA A 64 -23.27 -0.59 2.97
CA ALA A 64 -23.11 -1.54 4.07
C ALA A 64 -23.49 -0.93 5.44
N HIS A 65 -23.31 0.39 5.59
CA HIS A 65 -23.53 1.15 6.82
C HIS A 65 -24.47 2.35 6.60
N PRO A 66 -25.79 2.13 6.45
CA PRO A 66 -26.75 3.22 6.22
C PRO A 66 -26.75 4.29 7.30
N GLU A 67 -26.35 3.95 8.53
CA GLU A 67 -26.17 4.86 9.66
C GLU A 67 -25.09 5.93 9.43
N ALA A 68 -24.14 5.67 8.54
CA ALA A 68 -23.08 6.61 8.17
C ALA A 68 -23.51 7.63 7.12
N LYS A 69 -24.68 7.43 6.48
CA LYS A 69 -25.17 8.28 5.39
C LYS A 69 -25.31 9.77 5.74
N PRO A 70 -25.71 10.17 6.97
CA PRO A 70 -25.73 11.58 7.36
C PRO A 70 -24.35 12.26 7.31
N TYR A 71 -23.26 11.50 7.29
CA TYR A 71 -21.87 12.00 7.25
C TYR A 71 -21.20 11.83 5.88
N GLU A 72 -21.98 11.52 4.84
CA GLU A 72 -21.44 11.23 3.51
C GLU A 72 -20.58 12.38 2.97
N ASP A 73 -21.02 13.62 3.16
CA ASP A 73 -20.30 14.80 2.66
C ASP A 73 -18.95 14.99 3.38
N GLU A 74 -18.92 14.80 4.70
CA GLU A 74 -17.68 14.83 5.49
C GLU A 74 -16.73 13.71 5.09
N MET A 75 -17.25 12.50 4.85
CA MET A 75 -16.45 11.37 4.37
C MET A 75 -15.88 11.66 2.98
N ARG A 76 -16.68 12.18 2.05
CA ARG A 76 -16.20 12.58 0.71
C ARG A 76 -15.11 13.64 0.81
N ALA A 77 -15.30 14.65 1.64
CA ALA A 77 -14.30 15.70 1.86
C ALA A 77 -12.99 15.12 2.44
N PHE A 78 -13.09 14.20 3.39
CA PHE A 78 -11.93 13.51 3.98
C PHE A 78 -11.17 12.69 2.93
N PHE A 79 -11.88 11.86 2.16
CA PHE A 79 -11.31 10.98 1.14
C PHE A 79 -10.62 11.80 0.05
N LYS A 80 -11.25 12.88 -0.42
CA LYS A 80 -10.63 13.82 -1.36
C LYS A 80 -9.36 14.44 -0.80
N LYS A 81 -9.34 14.83 0.48
CA LYS A 81 -8.20 15.52 1.08
C LYS A 81 -7.00 14.59 1.31
N TYR A 82 -7.25 13.38 1.80
CA TYR A 82 -6.18 12.51 2.29
C TYR A 82 -5.94 11.27 1.43
N MET A 83 -6.93 10.87 0.62
CA MET A 83 -6.87 9.65 -0.18
C MET A 83 -6.96 9.91 -1.68
N SER A 84 -6.95 11.16 -2.14
CA SER A 84 -6.88 11.44 -3.58
C SER A 84 -5.55 10.96 -4.17
N TRP A 85 -5.53 10.73 -5.48
CA TRP A 85 -4.30 10.48 -6.23
C TRP A 85 -3.23 11.53 -5.93
N SER A 86 -3.63 12.81 -5.89
CA SER A 86 -2.71 13.92 -5.63
C SER A 86 -2.06 13.87 -4.25
N SER A 87 -2.78 13.33 -3.25
CA SER A 87 -2.32 13.19 -1.86
C SER A 87 -1.39 11.99 -1.70
N LEU A 88 -1.71 10.85 -2.33
CA LEU A 88 -1.03 9.59 -2.09
C LEU A 88 0.10 9.25 -3.07
N LYS A 89 0.09 9.82 -4.29
CA LYS A 89 1.05 9.43 -5.34
C LYS A 89 2.52 9.53 -4.93
N GLY A 90 2.87 10.50 -4.07
CA GLY A 90 4.24 10.69 -3.60
C GLY A 90 4.69 9.56 -2.67
N GLU A 91 3.85 9.22 -1.70
CA GLU A 91 4.12 8.12 -0.76
C GLU A 91 4.10 6.76 -1.49
N MET A 92 3.19 6.57 -2.44
CA MET A 92 3.18 5.39 -3.30
C MET A 92 4.45 5.28 -4.14
N ALA A 93 4.92 6.39 -4.70
CA ALA A 93 6.18 6.40 -5.46
C ALA A 93 7.36 5.99 -4.57
N ASP A 94 7.38 6.38 -3.29
CA ASP A 94 8.42 5.97 -2.35
C ASP A 94 8.41 4.46 -2.08
N VAL A 95 7.22 3.86 -1.99
CA VAL A 95 7.10 2.40 -1.82
C VAL A 95 7.73 1.68 -3.01
N TYR A 96 7.38 2.06 -4.24
CA TYR A 96 7.94 1.43 -5.44
C TYR A 96 9.44 1.71 -5.61
N ALA A 97 9.88 2.94 -5.30
CA ALA A 97 11.27 3.35 -5.46
C ALA A 97 12.24 2.70 -4.44
N ARG A 98 11.71 2.11 -3.34
CA ARG A 98 12.50 1.28 -2.42
C ARG A 98 12.75 -0.13 -2.95
N GLU A 99 11.80 -0.68 -3.70
CA GLU A 99 11.84 -2.08 -4.15
C GLU A 99 12.55 -2.24 -5.49
N TYR A 100 12.58 -1.20 -6.31
CA TYR A 100 13.12 -1.26 -7.67
C TYR A 100 14.20 -0.21 -7.91
N THR A 101 15.18 -0.57 -8.74
CA THR A 101 16.13 0.38 -9.31
C THR A 101 15.44 1.31 -10.31
N GLU A 102 16.08 2.45 -10.61
CA GLU A 102 15.54 3.39 -11.60
C GLU A 102 15.35 2.74 -12.98
N ALA A 103 16.31 1.92 -13.41
CA ALA A 103 16.24 1.20 -14.68
C ALA A 103 15.05 0.25 -14.75
N GLU A 104 14.83 -0.55 -13.69
CA GLU A 104 13.69 -1.48 -13.61
C GLU A 104 12.35 -0.73 -13.63
N LEU A 105 12.22 0.37 -12.90
CA LEU A 105 11.01 1.20 -12.92
C LEU A 105 10.69 1.72 -14.33
N LEU A 106 11.72 2.15 -15.07
CA LEU A 106 11.59 2.61 -16.45
C LEU A 106 11.30 1.46 -17.43
N ASP A 107 11.84 0.26 -17.21
CA ASP A 107 11.51 -0.94 -17.99
C ASP A 107 10.05 -1.34 -17.78
N ILE A 108 9.59 -1.41 -16.53
CA ILE A 108 8.20 -1.75 -16.18
C ILE A 108 7.26 -0.69 -16.79
N LYS A 109 7.60 0.60 -16.70
CA LYS A 109 6.82 1.68 -17.33
C LYS A 109 6.65 1.45 -18.82
N ARG A 110 7.74 1.15 -19.55
CA ARG A 110 7.71 0.85 -21.00
C ARG A 110 6.80 -0.33 -21.32
N PHE A 111 6.80 -1.36 -20.48
CA PHE A 111 5.85 -2.48 -20.63
C PHE A 111 4.40 -2.00 -20.53
N TYR A 112 4.02 -1.31 -19.46
CA TYR A 112 2.65 -0.80 -19.27
C TYR A 112 2.21 0.21 -20.34
N GLU A 113 3.14 0.94 -20.95
CA GLU A 113 2.88 1.85 -22.08
C GLU A 113 2.79 1.14 -23.44
N SER A 114 3.19 -0.12 -23.54
CA SER A 114 3.10 -0.87 -24.80
C SER A 114 1.67 -1.37 -25.07
N PRO A 115 1.26 -1.55 -26.35
CA PRO A 115 -0.04 -2.13 -26.68
C PRO A 115 -0.26 -3.52 -26.04
N THR A 116 0.76 -4.36 -26.06
CA THR A 116 0.71 -5.71 -25.46
C THR A 116 0.62 -5.64 -23.94
N GLY A 117 1.40 -4.78 -23.30
CA GLY A 117 1.38 -4.63 -21.84
C GLY A 117 0.06 -4.07 -21.33
N ARG A 118 -0.55 -3.09 -22.02
CA ARG A 118 -1.92 -2.65 -21.70
C ARG A 118 -2.93 -3.78 -21.84
N LYS A 119 -2.85 -4.57 -22.92
CA LYS A 119 -3.74 -5.73 -23.12
C LYS A 119 -3.54 -6.79 -22.04
N ALA A 120 -2.29 -7.04 -21.63
CA ALA A 120 -1.97 -7.99 -20.57
C ALA A 120 -2.52 -7.50 -19.22
N ALA A 121 -2.25 -6.24 -18.84
CA ALA A 121 -2.72 -5.64 -17.59
C ALA A 121 -4.25 -5.66 -17.49
N ALA A 122 -4.97 -5.37 -18.57
CA ALA A 122 -6.44 -5.41 -18.60
C ALA A 122 -7.04 -6.83 -18.50
N LYS A 123 -6.22 -7.88 -18.61
CA LYS A 123 -6.65 -9.29 -18.57
C LYS A 123 -6.09 -10.06 -17.39
N MET A 124 -5.17 -9.47 -16.62
CA MET A 124 -4.70 -10.09 -15.39
C MET A 124 -5.84 -10.12 -14.36
N PRO A 125 -6.11 -11.27 -13.73
CA PRO A 125 -7.02 -11.32 -12.61
C PRO A 125 -6.42 -10.50 -11.46
N MET A 126 -7.26 -9.68 -10.82
CA MET A 126 -6.95 -9.00 -9.55
C MET A 126 -7.27 -9.92 -8.38
#